data_AF-A0A2R6F3V2-F1
#
_entry.id   AF-A0A2R6F3V2-F1
#
_cell.length_a   1.000
_cell.length_b   1.000
_cell.length_c   1.000
_cell.angle_alpha   90.00
_cell.angle_beta   90.00
_cell.angle_gamma   90.00
#
_symmetry.space_group_name_H-M   'P 1'
#
loop_
_entity.id
_entity.type
_entity.pdbx_description
1 polymer ?
#
loop_
_entity_poly.entity_id
_entity_poly.type
_entity_poly.pdbx_seq_one_letter_code
_entity_poly.pdbx_strand_id
1 'polypeptide(L)'
;MVTTREVFAAIAGLCFLGGAVAARFDRSVAGSWLFAAGSAFATLWSLLSIGLPDPGTRALSAEAYLAMAGMAVTGTIYYGYRAASSDPPT
;
A
#
# COMPACT_ATOMS: atom_id res chain seq x y z
N MET A 1 -16.70 -9.37 -12.29
CA MET A 1 -16.03 -8.26 -12.99
C MET A 1 -15.06 -7.66 -12.00
N VAL A 2 -13.79 -7.46 -12.36
CA VAL A 2 -12.80 -6.88 -11.44
C VAL A 2 -13.10 -5.39 -11.26
N THR A 3 -13.32 -4.95 -10.03
CA THR A 3 -13.58 -3.53 -9.73
C THR A 3 -12.27 -2.75 -9.62
N THR A 4 -12.30 -1.42 -9.85
CA THR A 4 -11.13 -0.55 -9.67
C THR A 4 -10.52 -0.71 -8.27
N ARG A 5 -11.38 -0.84 -7.25
CA ARG A 5 -10.97 -1.15 -5.87
C ARG A 5 -10.15 -2.44 -5.81
N GLU A 6 -10.64 -3.53 -6.40
CA GLU A 6 -9.91 -4.81 -6.42
C GLU A 6 -8.56 -4.73 -7.13
N VAL A 7 -8.45 -3.93 -8.19
CA VAL A 7 -7.16 -3.68 -8.85
C VAL A 7 -6.16 -3.03 -7.90
N PHE A 8 -6.58 -1.99 -7.17
CA PHE A 8 -5.72 -1.34 -6.18
C PHE A 8 -5.29 -2.30 -5.05
N ALA A 9 -6.20 -3.15 -4.58
CA ALA A 9 -5.87 -4.18 -3.59
C ALA A 9 -4.84 -5.19 -4.13
N ALA A 10 -5.02 -5.65 -5.37
CA ALA A 10 -4.10 -6.59 -6.02
C ALA A 10 -2.71 -5.98 -6.20
N ILE A 11 -2.62 -4.73 -6.69
CA ILE A 11 -1.35 -4.03 -6.85
C ILE A 11 -0.67 -3.84 -5.49
N ALA A 12 -1.41 -3.39 -4.47
CA ALA A 12 -0.86 -3.26 -3.12
C ALA A 12 -0.27 -4.59 -2.63
N GLY A 13 -1.01 -5.69 -2.77
CA GLY A 13 -0.54 -7.03 -2.43
C GLY A 13 0.73 -7.45 -3.18
N LEU A 14 0.78 -7.22 -4.49
CA LEU A 14 1.96 -7.52 -5.31
C LEU A 14 3.18 -6.69 -4.89
N CYS A 15 2.98 -5.41 -4.56
CA CYS A 15 4.04 -4.55 -4.02
C CYS A 15 4.55 -5.07 -2.67
N PHE A 16 3.67 -5.46 -1.75
CA PHE A 16 4.08 -6.03 -0.46
C PHE A 16 4.85 -7.35 -0.63
N LEU A 17 4.38 -8.24 -1.50
CA LEU A 17 5.07 -9.50 -1.81
C LEU A 17 6.43 -9.24 -2.44
N GLY A 18 6.50 -8.37 -3.45
CA GLY A 18 7.74 -7.97 -4.09
C GLY A 18 8.73 -7.34 -3.10
N GLY A 19 8.24 -6.50 -2.19
CA GLY A 19 9.04 -5.89 -1.13
C GLY A 19 9.63 -6.93 -0.17
N ALA A 20 8.83 -7.92 0.25
CA ALA A 20 9.30 -9.03 1.10
C ALA A 20 10.34 -9.90 0.39
N VAL A 21 10.14 -10.19 -0.89
CA VAL A 21 11.11 -10.92 -1.72
C VAL A 21 12.41 -10.12 -1.84
N ALA A 22 12.34 -8.82 -2.16
CA ALA A 22 13.52 -7.97 -2.26
C ALA A 22 14.30 -7.89 -0.93
N ALA A 23 13.59 -7.79 0.20
CA ALA A 23 14.19 -7.80 1.52
C ALA A 23 14.92 -9.13 1.82
N ARG A 24 14.44 -10.25 1.29
CA ARG A 24 15.08 -11.57 1.44
C ARG A 24 16.41 -11.70 0.68
N PHE A 25 16.59 -10.91 -0.39
CA PHE A 25 17.76 -10.90 -1.27
C PHE A 25 18.71 -9.70 -1.03
N ASP A 26 18.69 -9.14 0.19
CA ASP A 26 19.52 -7.98 0.59
C ASP A 26 19.32 -6.71 -0.26
N ARG A 27 18.22 -6.62 -1.03
CA ARG A 27 17.83 -5.43 -1.81
C ARG A 27 16.94 -4.52 -0.98
N SER A 28 17.47 -4.03 0.14
CA SER A 28 16.72 -3.27 1.16
C SER A 28 16.11 -1.96 0.64
N VAL A 29 16.82 -1.24 -0.24
CA VAL A 29 16.35 0.02 -0.86
C VAL A 29 15.16 -0.25 -1.78
N ALA A 30 15.31 -1.19 -2.72
CA ALA A 30 14.24 -1.58 -3.63
C ALA A 30 13.03 -2.15 -2.87
N GLY A 31 13.27 -2.95 -1.82
CA GLY A 31 12.22 -3.45 -0.95
C GLY A 31 11.45 -2.33 -0.24
N SER A 32 12.16 -1.30 0.23
CA SER A 32 11.54 -0.13 0.87
C SER A 32 10.68 0.68 -0.12
N TRP A 33 11.14 0.88 -1.35
CA TRP A 33 10.33 1.52 -2.40
C TRP A 33 9.06 0.72 -2.73
N LEU A 34 9.16 -0.62 -2.78
CA LEU A 34 8.01 -1.49 -3.01
C LEU A 34 7.01 -1.44 -1.84
N PHE A 35 7.49 -1.42 -0.60
CA PHE A 35 6.63 -1.24 0.56
C PHE A 35 5.93 0.14 0.55
N ALA A 36 6.65 1.20 0.20
CA ALA A 36 6.06 2.53 0.07
C ALA A 36 4.97 2.58 -1.01
N ALA A 37 5.23 2.00 -2.18
CA ALA A 37 4.24 1.91 -3.27
C ALA A 37 3.02 1.09 -2.87
N GLY A 38 3.22 -0.08 -2.23
CA GLY A 38 2.14 -0.93 -1.74
C GLY A 38 1.26 -0.21 -0.72
N SER A 39 1.87 0.53 0.20
CA SER A 39 1.18 1.40 1.14
C SER A 39 0.39 2.52 0.45
N ALA A 40 0.93 3.18 -0.58
CA ALA A 40 0.20 4.21 -1.32
C ALA A 40 -1.06 3.63 -2.00
N PHE A 41 -0.95 2.46 -2.63
CA PHE A 41 -2.09 1.78 -3.25
C PHE A 41 -3.11 1.29 -2.22
N ALA A 42 -2.67 0.86 -1.04
CA ALA A 42 -3.57 0.50 0.07
C ALA A 42 -4.35 1.71 0.61
N THR A 43 -3.76 2.91 0.62
CA THR A 43 -4.47 4.16 0.93
C THR A 43 -5.58 4.42 -0.09
N LEU A 44 -5.25 4.34 -1.38
CA LEU A 44 -6.24 4.55 -2.45
C LEU A 44 -7.37 3.52 -2.41
N TRP A 45 -7.04 2.25 -2.14
CA TRP A 45 -8.02 1.19 -1.91
C TRP A 45 -8.97 1.53 -0.75
N SER A 46 -8.43 2.00 0.37
CA SER A 46 -9.22 2.35 1.56
C SER A 46 -10.18 3.50 1.28
N LEU A 47 -9.72 4.56 0.60
CA LEU A 47 -10.55 5.71 0.23
C LEU A 47 -11.64 5.33 -0.77
N LEU A 48 -11.31 4.53 -1.79
CA LEU A 48 -12.29 4.01 -2.74
C LEU A 48 -13.33 3.12 -2.07
N SER A 49 -12.97 2.39 -1.02
CA SER A 49 -13.90 1.54 -0.28
C SER A 49 -14.95 2.32 0.52
N ILE A 50 -14.66 3.59 0.85
CA ILE A 50 -15.61 4.52 1.46
C ILE A 50 -16.53 5.13 0.40
N GLY A 51 -15.96 5.60 -0.73
CA GLY A 51 -16.69 6.31 -1.78
C GLY A 51 -17.49 5.40 -2.72
N LEU A 52 -17.08 4.14 -2.87
CA LEU A 52 -17.71 3.13 -3.72
C LEU A 52 -17.98 1.86 -2.88
N PRO A 53 -18.92 1.94 -1.91
CA PRO A 53 -19.26 0.79 -1.09
C PRO A 53 -19.89 -0.30 -1.95
N ASP A 54 -19.45 -1.54 -1.73
CA ASP A 54 -19.92 -2.69 -2.48
C ASP A 54 -21.15 -3.29 -1.79
N PRO A 55 -22.33 -3.27 -2.43
CA PRO A 55 -23.58 -3.71 -1.81
C PRO A 55 -23.62 -5.22 -1.52
N GLY A 56 -22.69 -6.01 -2.08
CA GLY A 56 -22.65 -7.47 -1.91
C GLY A 56 -21.77 -7.97 -0.76
N THR A 57 -21.01 -7.11 -0.07
CA THR A 57 -20.07 -7.52 0.98
C THR A 57 -20.40 -6.86 2.30
N ARG A 58 -20.11 -7.52 3.44
CA ARG A 58 -20.03 -6.82 4.74
C ARG A 58 -18.86 -5.85 4.69
N ALA A 59 -19.13 -4.64 4.21
CA ALA A 59 -18.16 -3.57 4.18
C ALA A 59 -17.79 -3.17 5.62
N LEU A 60 -16.50 -2.90 5.85
CA LEU A 60 -16.06 -2.27 7.08
C LEU A 60 -16.72 -0.88 7.22
N SER A 61 -16.78 -0.36 8.45
CA SER A 61 -17.25 1.00 8.67
C SER A 61 -16.31 2.01 8.03
N ALA A 62 -16.80 3.21 7.72
CA ALA A 62 -15.99 4.26 7.11
C ALA A 62 -14.80 4.65 8.02
N GLU A 63 -15.00 4.65 9.33
CA GLU A 63 -13.95 4.92 10.33
C GLU A 63 -12.84 3.88 10.27
N ALA A 64 -13.18 2.60 10.08
CA ALA A 64 -12.20 1.55 9.94
C ALA A 64 -11.35 1.73 8.66
N TYR A 65 -11.98 2.07 7.54
CA TYR A 65 -11.25 2.39 6.31
C TYR A 65 -10.35 3.63 6.46
N LEU A 66 -10.82 4.66 7.17
CA LEU A 66 -9.99 5.85 7.46
C LEU A 66 -8.79 5.52 8.35
N ALA A 67 -8.97 4.67 9.36
CA ALA A 67 -7.88 4.22 10.21
C ALA A 67 -6.83 3.42 9.41
N MET A 68 -7.29 2.51 8.53
CA MET A 68 -6.39 1.77 7.63
C MET A 68 -5.67 2.70 6.64
N ALA A 69 -6.39 3.68 6.07
CA ALA A 69 -5.80 4.70 5.21
C ALA A 69 -4.72 5.50 5.95
N GLY A 70 -4.96 5.89 7.21
CA GLY A 70 -3.98 6.59 8.04
C GLY A 70 -2.71 5.77 8.23
N MET A 71 -2.83 4.49 8.61
CA MET A 71 -1.68 3.59 8.74
C MET A 71 -0.93 3.43 7.41
N ALA A 72 -1.65 3.29 6.30
CA ALA A 72 -1.08 3.15 4.97
C ALA A 72 -0.35 4.44 4.51
N VAL A 73 -0.88 5.63 4.80
CA VAL A 73 -0.18 6.90 4.57
C VAL A 73 1.11 6.97 5.37
N THR A 74 1.07 6.63 6.67
CA THR A 74 2.27 6.58 7.50
C THR A 74 3.30 5.59 6.96
N GLY A 75 2.87 4.40 6.52
CA GLY A 75 3.74 3.41 5.88
C GLY A 75 4.38 3.95 4.61
N THR A 76 3.61 4.65 3.77
CA THR A 76 4.11 5.28 2.53
C THR A 76 5.25 6.25 2.83
N ILE A 77 5.05 7.14 3.81
CA ILE A 77 6.05 8.13 4.22
C ILE A 77 7.27 7.45 4.82
N TYR A 78 7.07 6.52 5.75
CA TYR A 78 8.16 5.83 6.46
C TYR A 78 9.05 5.05 5.50
N TYR A 79 8.46 4.18 4.67
CA TYR A 79 9.22 3.36 3.74
C TYR A 79 9.83 4.18 2.60
N GLY A 80 9.13 5.23 2.14
CA GLY A 80 9.65 6.15 1.13
C GLY A 80 10.86 6.93 1.65
N TYR A 81 10.79 7.46 2.87
CA TYR A 81 11.91 8.13 3.52
C TYR A 81 13.10 7.19 3.70
N ARG A 82 12.87 5.97 4.20
CA ARG A 82 13.92 4.96 4.38
C ARG A 82 14.61 4.60 3.07
N ALA A 83 13.85 4.48 1.99
CA ALA A 83 14.41 4.19 0.68
C ALA A 83 15.28 5.36 0.19
N ALA A 84 14.74 6.58 0.24
CA ALA A 84 15.42 7.79 -0.20
C ALA A 84 16.68 8.12 0.61
N SER A 85 16.69 7.85 1.91
CA SER A 85 17.86 8.07 2.77
C SER A 85 18.95 7.01 2.62
N SER A 86 18.61 5.87 2.01
CA SER A 86 19.54 4.75 1.79
C SER A 86 20.18 4.77 0.39
N ASP A 87 19.65 5.58 -0.54
CA ASP A 87 20.28 5.81 -1.84
C ASP A 87 21.39 6.87 -1.71
N PRO A 88 22.62 6.60 -2.16
CA PRO A 88 23.66 7.61 -2.21
C PRO A 88 23.26 8.71 -3.22
N PRO A 89 23.59 9.99 -2.94
CA PRO A 89 23.36 11.05 -3.92
C PRO A 89 24.19 10.75 -5.17
N THR A 90 23.50 10.55 -6.30
CA THR A 90 24.10 10.38 -7.64
C THR A 90 24.78 11.65 -8.11
#